data_AF-A0A845Z784-F1
#
_entry.id   AF-A0A845Z784-F1
#
_cell.length_a   1.000
_cell.length_b   1.000
_cell.length_c   1.000
_cell.angle_alpha   90.00
_cell.angle_beta   90.00
_cell.angle_gamma   90.00
#
_symmetry.space_group_name_H-M   'P 1'
#
loop_
_entity.id
_entity.type
_entity.pdbx_description
1 polymer ?
#
loop_
_entity_poly.entity_id
_entity_poly.type
_entity_poly.pdbx_seq_one_letter_code
_entity_poly.pdbx_strand_id
1 'polypeptide(L)' 'MGINHVGIGSDLDGGGGVRGMNDVSEMPNITKELVARGYTEEEIQKIWGRNLMRVFSEVQNVAIEIQNQ' A
#
# COMPACT_ATOMS: atom_id res chain seq x y z
N MET A 1 13.22 -5.25 -6.44
CA MET A 1 11.91 -4.87 -5.90
C MET A 1 10.83 -5.66 -6.63
N GLY A 2 9.73 -6.04 -5.95
CA GLY A 2 8.65 -6.84 -6.52
C GLY A 2 7.38 -6.71 -5.66
N ILE A 3 6.30 -7.43 -6.01
CA ILE A 3 4.96 -7.19 -5.46
C ILE A 3 4.85 -7.20 -3.93
N ASN A 4 5.74 -7.91 -3.22
CA ASN A 4 5.78 -7.94 -1.75
C ASN A 4 6.36 -6.67 -1.10
N HIS A 5 6.80 -5.70 -1.91
CA HIS A 5 7.52 -4.48 -1.49
C HIS A 5 6.86 -3.19 -2.03
N VAL A 6 5.60 -3.26 -2.44
CA VAL A 6 4.85 -2.12 -3.01
C VAL A 6 3.70 -1.73 -2.08
N GLY A 7 3.46 -0.44 -1.91
CA GLY A 7 2.32 0.12 -1.17
C GLY A 7 1.83 1.41 -1.82
N ILE A 8 0.76 2.00 -1.28
CA ILE A 8 0.19 3.28 -1.75
C ILE A 8 0.49 4.37 -0.73
N GLY A 9 1.13 5.45 -1.19
CA GLY A 9 1.29 6.70 -0.46
C GLY A 9 1.04 7.85 -1.43
N SER A 10 -0.17 8.39 -1.44
CA SER A 10 -0.64 9.30 -2.49
C SER A 10 -0.18 10.74 -2.34
N ASP A 11 0.24 11.14 -1.14
CA ASP A 11 0.61 12.52 -0.81
C ASP A 11 -0.50 13.55 -1.16
N LEU A 12 -1.76 13.12 -1.11
CA LEU A 12 -2.90 14.03 -1.21
C LEU A 12 -2.83 15.06 -0.07
N ASP A 13 -3.26 16.28 -0.34
CA ASP A 13 -3.08 17.48 0.51
C ASP A 13 -1.61 17.89 0.78
N GLY A 14 -0.63 17.08 0.35
CA GLY A 14 0.82 17.35 0.42
C GLY A 14 1.45 17.82 -0.89
N GLY A 15 0.66 17.88 -1.98
CA GLY A 15 1.14 18.24 -3.34
C GLY A 15 1.10 17.09 -4.34
N GLY A 16 0.64 15.91 -3.92
CA GLY A 16 0.36 14.77 -4.78
C GLY A 16 -0.89 14.95 -5.65
N GLY A 17 -1.31 13.83 -6.24
CA GLY A 17 -2.41 13.77 -7.20
C GLY A 17 -1.94 13.68 -8.65
N VAL A 18 -2.67 12.91 -9.45
CA VAL A 18 -2.44 12.74 -10.89
C VAL A 18 -3.77 12.71 -11.63
N ARG A 19 -3.76 12.85 -12.96
CA ARG A 19 -5.00 12.74 -13.75
C ARG A 19 -5.71 11.41 -13.46
N GLY A 20 -6.94 11.49 -12.94
CA GLY A 20 -7.76 10.33 -12.55
C GLY A 20 -7.55 9.85 -11.10
N MET A 21 -6.72 10.56 -10.33
CA MET A 21 -6.59 10.47 -8.88
C MET A 21 -6.25 11.87 -8.31
N ASN A 22 -7.22 12.79 -8.39
CA ASN A 22 -7.08 14.18 -7.91
C ASN A 22 -7.35 14.30 -6.40
N ASP A 23 -8.24 13.45 -5.88
CA ASP A 23 -8.60 13.40 -4.47
C ASP A 23 -8.88 11.96 -4.03
N VAL A 24 -9.20 11.79 -2.74
CA VAL A 24 -9.39 10.47 -2.13
C VAL A 24 -10.59 9.70 -2.70
N SER A 25 -11.61 10.39 -3.21
CA SER A 25 -12.79 9.77 -3.81
C SER A 25 -12.47 9.03 -5.10
N GLU A 26 -11.35 9.39 -5.76
CA GLU A 26 -10.88 8.78 -7.01
C GLU A 26 -9.91 7.61 -6.79
N MET A 27 -9.52 7.30 -5.54
CA MET A 27 -8.66 6.14 -5.21
C MET A 27 -9.11 4.79 -5.82
N PRO A 28 -10.43 4.49 -5.97
CA PRO A 28 -10.86 3.27 -6.65
C PRO A 28 -10.36 3.13 -8.10
N ASN A 29 -9.97 4.22 -8.77
CA ASN A 29 -9.40 4.17 -10.12
C ASN A 29 -8.05 3.45 -10.15
N ILE A 30 -7.28 3.49 -9.06
CA ILE A 30 -6.04 2.70 -8.93
C ILE A 30 -6.36 1.21 -9.03
N THR A 31 -7.36 0.74 -8.27
CA THR A 31 -7.79 -0.66 -8.30
C THR A 31 -8.32 -1.08 -9.67
N LYS A 32 -9.14 -0.23 -10.31
CA LYS A 32 -9.64 -0.49 -11.68
C LYS A 32 -8.49 -0.70 -12.65
N GLU A 33 -7.46 0.15 -12.60
CA GLU A 33 -6.31 0.06 -13.49
C GLU A 33 -5.43 -1.17 -13.18
N LEU A 34 -5.26 -1.53 -11.91
CA LEU A 34 -4.54 -2.76 -11.54
C LEU A 34 -5.26 -4.01 -12.09
N VAL A 35 -6.59 -4.07 -11.98
CA VAL A 35 -7.39 -5.16 -12.58
C VAL A 35 -7.23 -5.19 -14.09
N ALA A 36 -7.33 -4.03 -14.76
CA ALA A 36 -7.20 -3.94 -16.22
C ALA A 36 -5.81 -4.41 -16.72
N ARG A 37 -4.78 -4.24 -15.89
CA ARG A 37 -3.39 -4.70 -16.17
C ARG A 37 -3.14 -6.16 -15.79
N GLY A 38 -4.14 -6.88 -15.29
CA GLY A 38 -4.04 -8.30 -14.99
C GLY A 38 -3.41 -8.65 -13.64
N TYR A 39 -3.35 -7.69 -12.70
CA TYR A 39 -2.97 -8.03 -11.33
C TYR A 39 -4.03 -8.93 -10.70
N THR A 40 -3.57 -9.98 -10.03
CA THR A 40 -4.45 -10.86 -9.27
C THR A 40 -5.03 -10.14 -8.05
N GLU A 41 -6.17 -10.61 -7.56
CA GLU A 41 -6.74 -10.11 -6.31
C GLU A 41 -5.72 -10.19 -5.15
N GLU A 42 -4.92 -11.26 -5.13
CA GLU A 42 -3.91 -11.44 -4.09
C GLU A 42 -2.87 -10.31 -4.09
N GLU A 43 -2.37 -9.96 -5.28
CA GLU A 43 -1.39 -8.90 -5.50
C GLU A 43 -1.98 -7.51 -5.21
N ILE A 44 -3.24 -7.27 -5.60
CA ILE A 44 -3.96 -6.02 -5.28
C ILE A 44 -4.08 -5.84 -3.76
N GLN A 45 -4.46 -6.87 -3.03
CA GLN A 45 -4.53 -6.81 -1.57
C GLN A 45 -3.12 -6.60 -0.92
N LYS A 46 -2.04 -7.10 -1.55
CA LYS A 46 -0.66 -6.80 -1.11
C LYS A 46 -0.36 -5.30 -1.22
N ILE A 47 -0.66 -4.70 -2.37
CA ILE A 47 -0.48 -3.26 -2.64
C ILE A 47 -1.32 -2.41 -1.67
N TRP A 48 -2.58 -2.77 -1.45
CA TRP A 48 -3.51 -1.96 -0.64
C TRP A 48 -3.26 -2.03 0.86
N GLY A 49 -2.52 -3.01 1.37
CA GLY A 49 -2.22 -3.02 2.80
C GLY A 49 -1.53 -4.26 3.34
N ARG A 50 -1.61 -5.43 2.71
CA ARG A 50 -0.98 -6.64 3.32
C ARG A 50 0.53 -6.51 3.42
N ASN A 51 1.18 -5.80 2.51
CA ASN A 51 2.60 -5.49 2.64
C ASN A 51 2.89 -4.54 3.81
N LEU A 52 2.07 -3.49 3.96
CA LEU A 52 2.19 -2.53 5.07
C LEU A 52 1.99 -3.25 6.41
N MET A 53 0.93 -4.04 6.54
CA MET A 53 0.63 -4.79 7.77
C MET A 53 1.72 -5.79 8.11
N ARG A 54 2.28 -6.51 7.13
CA ARG A 54 3.41 -7.42 7.34
C ARG A 54 4.61 -6.67 7.96
N VAL A 55 5.04 -5.58 7.33
CA VAL A 55 6.19 -4.79 7.82
C VAL A 55 5.89 -4.16 9.17
N PHE A 56 4.66 -3.66 9.37
CA PHE A 56 4.26 -3.06 10.64
C PHE A 56 4.32 -4.07 11.79
N SER A 57 3.83 -5.29 11.57
CA SER A 57 3.94 -6.39 12.54
C SER A 57 5.38 -6.82 12.80
N GLU A 58 6.23 -6.91 11.76
CA GLU A 58 7.66 -7.23 11.91
C GLU A 58 8.37 -6.18 12.80
N VAL A 59 8.10 -4.89 12.58
CA VAL A 59 8.67 -3.80 13.39
C VAL A 59 8.15 -3.83 14.83
N GLN A 60 6.86 -4.13 15.03
CA GLN A 60 6.29 -4.27 16.38
C GLN A 60 6.96 -5.41 17.15
N ASN A 61 7.21 -6.55 16.52
CA ASN A 61 7.88 -7.68 17.17
C ASN A 61 9.29 -7.32 17.63
N VAL A 62 10.07 -6.65 16.77
CA VAL A 62 11.42 -6.16 17.13
C VAL A 62 11.36 -5.17 18.29
N ALA A 63 10.37 -4.27 18.30
CA ALA A 63 10.20 -3.33 19.41
C ALA A 63 9.92 -4.05 20.74
N ILE A 64 9.10 -5.11 20.73
CA ILE A 64 8.81 -5.93 21.90
C ILE A 64 10.06 -6.67 22.39
N GLU A 65 10.83 -7.26 21.48
CA GLU A 65 12.08 -7.96 21.80
C GLU A 65 13.08 -7.02 22.50
N ILE A 66 13.23 -5.78 22.00
CA ILE A 66 14.13 -4.78 22.58
C ILE A 66 13.64 -4.31 23.96
N GLN A 67 12.33 -4.16 24.16
CA GLN A 67 11.77 -3.72 25.44
C GLN A 67 11.90 -4.77 26.56
N ASN A 68 11.99 -6.04 26.21
CA ASN A 68 12.12 -7.16 27.16
C ASN A 68 13.59 -7.57 27.43
N GLN A 69 14.56 -6.86 26.85
CA GLN A 69 15.99 -6.99 27.18
C GLN A 69 16.35 -6.10 28.36
#